data_AF-A0A969G3K9-F1
#
_entry.id   AF-A0A969G3K9-F1
#
_cell.length_a   1.000
_cell.length_b   1.000
_cell.length_c   1.000
_cell.angle_alpha   90.00
_cell.angle_beta   90.00
_cell.angle_gamma   90.00
#
_symmetry.space_group_name_H-M   'P 1'
#
loop_
_entity.id
_entity.type
_entity.pdbx_description
1 polymer ?
#
loop_
_entity_poly.entity_id
_entity_poly.type
_entity_poly.pdbx_seq_one_letter_code
_entity_poly.pdbx_strand_id
1 'polypeptide(L)'
;MAKLPGDVSETIWRLKRQLADVIENARAAEFALFNIFGETERTIVYLDDLQSVAEQATDRFSQLSSLQIRIFNVQPHVPTDMLELVMQSIANTEARLPALEQSIQEIKTEWELL
;
A
#
# COMPACT_ATOMS: atom_id res chain seq x y z
N MET A 1 5.51 -9.82 28.12
CA MET A 1 6.20 -9.31 26.91
C MET A 1 5.29 -8.29 26.28
N ALA A 2 5.82 -7.14 25.87
CA ALA A 2 5.02 -6.15 25.15
C ALA A 2 4.48 -6.80 23.86
N LYS A 3 3.18 -6.73 23.64
CA LYS A 3 2.51 -7.28 22.46
C LYS A 3 1.40 -6.34 22.05
N LEU A 4 1.18 -6.23 20.74
CA LEU A 4 -0.05 -5.65 20.23
C LEU A 4 -1.25 -6.52 20.63
N PRO A 5 -2.43 -5.90 20.80
CA PRO A 5 -3.70 -6.63 20.73
C PRO A 5 -3.77 -7.48 19.45
N GLY A 6 -4.37 -8.68 19.56
CA GLY A 6 -4.38 -9.65 18.46
C GLY A 6 -5.07 -9.14 17.20
N ASP A 7 -6.22 -8.48 17.39
CA ASP A 7 -7.01 -7.80 16.36
C ASP A 7 -6.22 -6.70 15.63
N VAL A 8 -5.44 -5.90 16.36
CA VAL A 8 -4.57 -4.87 15.78
C VAL A 8 -3.46 -5.51 14.93
N SER A 9 -2.83 -6.56 15.45
CA SER A 9 -1.79 -7.28 14.72
C SER A 9 -2.33 -7.92 13.44
N GLU A 10 -3.50 -8.57 13.50
CA GLU A 10 -4.16 -9.17 12.32
C GLU A 10 -4.51 -8.11 11.28
N THR A 11 -5.00 -6.95 11.72
CA THR A 11 -5.32 -5.81 10.84
C THR A 11 -4.08 -5.32 10.10
N ILE A 12 -2.94 -5.15 10.78
CA ILE A 12 -1.67 -4.76 10.15
C ILE A 12 -1.26 -5.79 9.08
N TRP A 13 -1.35 -7.08 9.39
CA TRP A 13 -0.98 -8.13 8.43
C TRP A 13 -1.89 -8.15 7.20
N ARG A 14 -3.20 -7.98 7.40
CA ARG A 14 -4.17 -7.86 6.31
C ARG A 14 -3.83 -6.67 5.41
N LEU A 15 -3.63 -5.49 5.98
CA LEU A 15 -3.32 -4.28 5.22
C LEU A 15 -2.00 -4.39 4.47
N LYS A 16 -0.96 -4.97 5.08
CA LYS A 16 0.31 -5.23 4.40
C LYS A 16 0.15 -6.15 3.18
N ARG A 17 -0.71 -7.17 3.27
CA ARG A 17 -1.01 -8.04 2.13
C ARG A 17 -1.71 -7.25 1.02
N GLN A 18 -2.75 -6.51 1.33
CA GLN A 18 -3.48 -5.71 0.34
C GLN A 18 -2.59 -4.65 -0.32
N LEU A 19 -1.72 -3.99 0.45
CA LEU A 19 -0.73 -3.06 -0.11
C LEU A 19 0.26 -3.75 -1.04
N ALA A 20 0.71 -4.97 -0.70
CA ALA A 20 1.56 -5.75 -1.59
C ALA A 20 0.83 -6.09 -2.91
N ASP A 21 -0.45 -6.47 -2.82
CA ASP A 21 -1.29 -6.73 -3.99
C ASP A 21 -1.46 -5.46 -4.85
N VAL A 22 -1.61 -4.28 -4.25
CA VAL A 22 -1.67 -2.99 -4.96
C VAL A 22 -0.35 -2.70 -5.68
N ILE A 23 0.79 -2.90 -5.03
CA ILE A 23 2.12 -2.70 -5.64
C ILE A 23 2.28 -3.62 -6.85
N GLU A 24 1.98 -4.91 -6.68
CA GLU A 24 2.08 -5.89 -7.77
C GLU A 24 1.16 -5.53 -8.93
N ASN A 25 -0.10 -5.20 -8.65
CA ASN A 25 -1.08 -4.85 -9.67
C ASN A 25 -0.73 -3.57 -10.44
N ALA A 26 -0.23 -2.55 -9.75
CA ALA A 26 0.20 -1.31 -10.38
C ALA A 26 1.38 -1.55 -11.33
N ARG A 27 2.40 -2.29 -10.87
CA ARG A 27 3.59 -2.62 -11.68
C ARG A 27 3.25 -3.53 -12.87
N ALA A 28 2.34 -4.48 -12.68
CA ALA A 28 1.88 -5.34 -13.76
C ALA A 28 1.11 -4.55 -14.83
N ALA A 29 0.24 -3.62 -14.42
CA ALA A 29 -0.47 -2.75 -15.35
C ALA A 29 0.48 -1.79 -16.08
N GLU A 30 1.45 -1.22 -15.39
CA GLU A 30 2.46 -0.30 -15.95
C GLU A 30 3.26 -1.02 -17.04
N PHE A 31 3.74 -2.22 -16.72
CA PHE A 31 4.47 -3.06 -17.67
C PHE A 31 3.59 -3.45 -18.88
N ALA A 32 2.34 -3.85 -18.66
CA ALA A 32 1.43 -4.22 -19.74
C ALA A 32 1.14 -3.03 -20.68
N LEU A 33 0.86 -1.85 -20.11
CA LEU A 33 0.62 -0.62 -20.86
C LEU A 33 1.83 -0.26 -21.73
N PHE A 34 3.02 -0.25 -21.13
CA PHE A 34 4.26 0.04 -21.85
C PHE A 34 4.54 -1.00 -22.94
N ASN A 35 4.34 -2.29 -22.67
CA ASN A 35 4.66 -3.34 -23.64
C ASN A 35 3.72 -3.35 -24.86
N ILE A 36 2.44 -3.02 -24.67
CA ILE A 36 1.44 -3.03 -25.76
C ILE A 36 1.49 -1.73 -26.57
N PHE A 37 1.59 -0.58 -25.89
CA PHE A 37 1.40 0.72 -26.51
C PHE A 37 2.68 1.58 -26.58
N GLY A 38 3.73 1.20 -25.84
CA GLY A 38 4.93 1.99 -25.68
C GLY A 38 4.72 3.23 -24.81
N GLU A 39 5.79 4.00 -24.66
CA GLU A 39 5.75 5.33 -24.05
C GLU A 39 5.46 6.38 -25.14
N THR A 40 4.34 7.06 -24.99
CA THR A 40 3.83 8.09 -25.91
C THR A 40 3.32 9.27 -25.09
N GLU A 41 3.05 10.40 -25.74
CA GLU A 41 2.46 11.58 -25.07
C GLU A 41 1.14 11.26 -24.35
N ARG A 42 0.38 10.26 -24.83
CA ARG A 42 -0.86 9.84 -24.17
C ARG A 42 -0.60 8.86 -23.03
N THR A 43 0.29 7.87 -23.21
CA THR A 43 0.50 6.81 -22.22
C THR A 43 1.37 7.25 -21.04
N ILE A 44 2.23 8.26 -21.21
CA ILE A 44 3.15 8.73 -20.17
C ILE A 44 2.43 9.13 -18.87
N VAL A 45 1.30 9.82 -18.97
CA VAL A 45 0.52 10.25 -17.78
C VAL A 45 0.04 9.04 -16.98
N TYR A 46 -0.39 7.98 -17.65
CA TYR A 46 -0.88 6.76 -17.00
C TYR A 46 0.26 5.90 -16.44
N LEU A 47 1.43 5.89 -17.10
CA LEU A 47 2.63 5.24 -16.57
C LEU A 47 3.07 5.93 -15.26
N ASP A 48 3.11 7.26 -15.27
CA ASP A 48 3.43 8.06 -14.07
C ASP A 48 2.41 7.84 -12.94
N ASP A 49 1.11 7.78 -13.28
CA ASP A 49 0.06 7.50 -12.30
C ASP A 49 0.21 6.11 -11.67
N LEU A 50 0.47 5.07 -12.48
CA LEU A 50 0.70 3.71 -11.98
C LEU A 50 1.97 3.62 -11.13
N GLN A 51 3.05 4.30 -11.52
CA GLN A 51 4.25 4.43 -10.72
C GLN A 51 3.93 5.09 -9.36
N SER A 52 3.19 6.21 -9.38
CA SER A 52 2.79 6.93 -8.17
C SER A 52 1.95 6.06 -7.23
N VAL A 53 1.02 5.25 -7.76
CA VAL A 53 0.23 4.31 -6.98
C VAL A 53 1.12 3.28 -6.30
N ALA A 54 2.07 2.69 -7.04
CA ALA A 54 3.01 1.71 -6.50
C ALA A 54 3.90 2.30 -5.38
N GLU A 55 4.38 3.52 -5.56
CA GLU A 55 5.18 4.25 -4.56
C GLU A 55 4.36 4.54 -3.30
N GLN A 56 3.14 5.09 -3.45
CA GLN A 56 2.25 5.35 -2.32
C GLN A 56 1.93 4.08 -1.51
N ALA A 57 1.70 2.95 -2.18
CA ALA A 57 1.46 1.68 -1.51
C ALA A 57 2.73 1.15 -0.80
N THR A 58 3.90 1.31 -1.42
CA THR A 58 5.20 0.94 -0.86
C THR A 58 5.53 1.71 0.41
N ASP A 59 5.29 3.03 0.42
CA ASP A 59 5.54 3.88 1.58
C ASP A 59 4.68 3.46 2.77
N ARG A 60 3.41 3.15 2.54
CA ARG A 60 2.48 2.67 3.58
C ARG A 60 2.87 1.30 4.12
N PHE A 61 3.25 0.38 3.24
CA PHE A 61 3.71 -0.94 3.63
C PHE A 61 4.95 -0.83 4.52
N SER A 62 5.89 0.04 4.13
CA SER A 62 7.14 0.30 4.85
C SER A 62 6.90 0.97 6.19
N GLN A 63 5.97 1.93 6.27
CA GLN A 63 5.57 2.57 7.51
C GLN A 63 5.00 1.56 8.51
N LEU A 64 4.01 0.75 8.09
CA LEU A 64 3.41 -0.29 8.95
C LEU A 64 4.45 -1.30 9.43
N SER A 65 5.36 -1.73 8.54
CA SER A 65 6.44 -2.65 8.88
C SER A 65 7.39 -2.06 9.92
N SER A 66 7.77 -0.78 9.75
CA SER A 66 8.68 -0.09 10.67
C SER A 66 8.07 0.08 12.05
N LEU A 67 6.78 0.47 12.14
CA LEU A 67 6.06 0.59 13.40
C LEU A 67 5.92 -0.76 14.11
N GLN A 68 5.60 -1.83 13.36
CA GLN A 68 5.49 -3.17 13.89
C GLN A 68 6.82 -3.68 14.48
N ILE A 69 7.94 -3.45 13.78
CA ILE A 69 9.29 -3.77 14.29
C ILE A 69 9.62 -2.97 15.55
N ARG A 70 9.30 -1.67 15.59
CA ARG A 70 9.51 -0.85 16.80
C ARG A 70 8.78 -1.44 18.00
N ILE A 71 7.52 -1.81 17.84
CA ILE A 71 6.73 -2.44 18.92
C ILE A 71 7.33 -3.75 19.40
N PHE A 72 7.80 -4.61 18.49
CA PHE A 72 8.41 -5.88 18.87
C PHE A 72 9.67 -5.71 19.73
N ASN A 73 10.38 -4.59 19.59
CA ASN A 73 11.59 -4.29 20.35
C ASN A 73 11.33 -3.57 21.69
N VAL A 74 10.08 -3.19 21.96
CA VAL A 74 9.71 -2.51 23.21
C VAL A 74 9.48 -3.50 24.33
N GLN A 75 9.96 -3.20 25.54
CA GLN A 75 9.69 -3.95 26.76
C GLN A 75 9.56 -3.01 27.96
N PRO A 76 8.82 -3.38 29.02
CA PRO A 76 8.01 -4.60 29.14
C PRO A 76 6.58 -4.46 28.59
N HIS A 77 6.15 -3.23 28.27
CA HIS A 77 4.82 -2.89 27.73
C HIS A 77 4.94 -1.82 26.65
N VAL A 78 4.02 -1.83 25.68
CA VAL A 78 3.97 -0.86 24.58
C VAL A 78 3.45 0.49 25.11
N PRO A 79 4.19 1.60 24.94
CA PRO A 79 3.70 2.93 25.29
C PRO A 79 2.43 3.30 24.53
N THR A 80 1.51 3.98 25.19
CA THR A 80 0.23 4.43 24.60
C THR A 80 0.45 5.24 23.33
N ASP A 81 1.40 6.17 23.32
CA ASP A 81 1.71 7.00 22.15
C ASP A 81 2.13 6.17 20.92
N MET A 82 2.83 5.05 21.12
CA MET A 82 3.18 4.16 19.99
C MET A 82 1.96 3.40 19.48
N LEU A 83 1.03 3.02 20.37
CA LEU A 83 -0.22 2.38 19.99
C LEU A 83 -1.09 3.35 19.18
N GLU A 84 -1.17 4.61 19.59
CA GLU A 84 -1.87 5.67 18.86
C GLU A 84 -1.29 5.90 17.46
N LEU A 85 0.04 5.95 17.33
CA LEU A 85 0.71 6.04 16.03
C LEU A 85 0.37 4.87 15.10
N VAL A 86 0.27 3.66 15.65
CA VAL A 86 -0.12 2.47 14.89
C VAL A 86 -1.57 2.55 14.46
N MET A 87 -2.48 2.91 15.35
CA MET A 87 -3.89 3.10 15.02
C MET A 87 -4.10 4.16 13.94
N GLN A 88 -3.36 5.27 14.02
CA GLN A 88 -3.41 6.32 13.01
C GLN A 88 -2.88 5.84 11.65
N SER A 89 -1.78 5.07 11.63
CA SER A 89 -1.23 4.50 10.40
C SER A 89 -2.19 3.48 9.77
N ILE A 90 -2.88 2.67 10.58
CA ILE A 90 -3.95 1.76 10.15
C ILE A 90 -5.08 2.55 9.49
N ALA A 91 -5.66 3.53 10.20
CA ALA A 91 -6.80 4.31 9.71
C ALA A 91 -6.46 5.06 8.40
N ASN A 92 -5.29 5.68 8.33
CA ASN A 92 -4.83 6.37 7.11
C ASN A 92 -4.64 5.40 5.93
N THR A 93 -4.16 4.18 6.20
CA THR A 93 -3.97 3.16 5.18
C THR A 93 -5.32 2.65 4.68
N GLU A 94 -6.24 2.31 5.59
CA GLU A 94 -7.61 1.87 5.26
C GLU A 94 -8.37 2.91 4.44
N ALA A 95 -8.22 4.20 4.77
CA ALA A 95 -8.88 5.27 4.03
C ALA A 95 -8.32 5.45 2.61
N ARG A 96 -7.03 5.17 2.40
CA ARG A 96 -6.37 5.40 1.09
C ARG A 96 -6.44 4.19 0.17
N LEU A 97 -6.42 2.98 0.72
CA LEU A 97 -6.32 1.74 -0.04
C LEU A 97 -7.36 1.63 -1.18
N PRO A 98 -8.66 1.90 -0.98
CA PRO A 98 -9.65 1.76 -2.05
C PRO A 98 -9.40 2.69 -3.24
N ALA A 99 -8.88 3.89 -2.99
CA ALA A 99 -8.58 4.85 -4.05
C ALA A 99 -7.37 4.40 -4.90
N LEU A 100 -6.39 3.73 -4.29
CA LEU A 100 -5.24 3.17 -5.01
C LEU A 100 -5.68 1.99 -5.90
N GLU A 101 -6.49 1.09 -5.35
CA GLU A 101 -7.06 -0.05 -6.09
C GLU A 101 -7.91 0.43 -7.27
N GLN A 102 -8.78 1.41 -7.03
CA GLN A 102 -9.66 1.98 -8.04
C GLN A 102 -8.88 2.67 -9.17
N SER A 103 -7.83 3.44 -8.84
CA SER A 103 -6.99 4.09 -9.84
C SER A 103 -6.36 3.08 -10.81
N ILE A 104 -5.83 1.95 -10.32
CA ILE A 104 -5.30 0.89 -11.18
C ILE A 104 -6.42 0.31 -12.06
N GLN A 105 -7.60 0.06 -11.47
CA GLN A 105 -8.71 -0.56 -12.19
C GLN A 105 -9.25 0.34 -13.31
N GLU A 106 -9.31 1.65 -13.10
CA GLU A 106 -9.70 2.63 -14.11
C GLU A 106 -8.74 2.60 -15.30
N ILE A 107 -7.43 2.59 -15.04
CA ILE A 107 -6.41 2.53 -16.09
C ILE A 107 -6.47 1.20 -16.84
N LYS A 108 -6.59 0.07 -16.14
CA LYS A 108 -6.77 -1.24 -16.78
C LYS A 108 -8.01 -1.28 -17.67
N THR A 109 -9.10 -0.65 -17.25
CA THR A 109 -10.35 -0.59 -18.02
C THR A 109 -10.23 0.32 -19.23
N GLU A 110 -9.63 1.51 -19.07
CA GLU A 110 -9.44 2.46 -20.18
C GLU A 110 -8.58 1.88 -21.31
N TRP A 111 -7.55 1.13 -20.94
CA TRP A 111 -6.55 0.59 -21.89
C TRP A 111 -6.76 -0.89 -22.23
N GLU A 112 -7.91 -1.46 -21.84
CA GLU A 112 -8.28 -2.85 -22.10
C GLU A 112 -7.19 -3.87 -21.65
N LEU A 113 -6.59 -3.66 -20.48
CA LEU A 113 -5.53 -4.48 -19.90
C LEU A 113 -6.05 -5.62 -18.99
N LEU A 114 -7.35 -5.95 -19.08
CA LEU A 114 -8.05 -6.93 -18.25
C LEU A 114 -7.95 -8.36 -18.79
#